data_AF-Q17827-F1
#
_entry.id   AF-Q17827-F1
#
_cell.length_a   1.000
_cell.length_b   1.000
_cell.length_c   1.000
_cell.angle_alpha   90.00
_cell.angle_beta   90.00
_cell.angle_gamma   90.00
#
_symmetry.space_group_name_H-M   'P 1'
#
loop_
_entity.id
_entity.type
_entity.pdbx_description
1 polymer ?
#
loop_
_entity_poly.entity_id
_entity_poly.type
_entity_poly.pdbx_seq_one_letter_code
_entity_poly.pdbx_strand_id
1 'polypeptide(L)'
;MADEEISKAFRDLQFKTNETRMRIVQGEQNKKVNYQKMRISESTKKNLVDLDENLKYYRSVGRMFLLTDKPAEISRHEAEAKQSKEKIEAIEKQKDYLEKGLVEAETNLRELIQSRR
;
A
#
# COMPACT_ATOMS: atom_id res chain seq x y z
N MET A 1 -25.05 25.91 23.14
CA MET A 1 -24.89 26.17 21.69
C MET A 1 -23.42 26.19 21.26
N ALA A 2 -22.61 27.22 21.55
CA ALA A 2 -21.21 27.26 21.07
C ALA A 2 -20.32 26.14 21.63
N ASP A 3 -20.44 25.83 22.92
CA ASP A 3 -19.66 24.77 23.57
C ASP A 3 -20.06 23.36 23.07
N GLU A 4 -21.35 23.14 22.78
CA GLU A 4 -21.85 21.87 22.25
C GLU A 4 -21.33 21.60 20.83
N GLU A 5 -21.22 22.65 20.00
CA GLU A 5 -20.67 22.57 18.65
C GLU A 5 -19.17 22.22 18.67
N ILE A 6 -18.39 22.88 19.54
CA ILE A 6 -16.97 22.58 19.73
C ILE A 6 -16.79 21.16 20.28
N SER A 7 -17.59 20.76 21.28
CA SER A 7 -17.57 19.42 21.86
C SER A 7 -17.91 18.33 20.82
N LYS A 8 -18.86 18.62 19.92
CA LYS A 8 -19.18 17.73 18.79
C LYS A 8 -18.00 17.65 17.81
N ALA A 9 -17.45 18.79 17.38
CA ALA A 9 -16.31 18.82 16.47
C ALA A 9 -15.07 18.10 17.03
N PHE A 10 -14.84 18.19 18.35
CA PHE A 10 -13.77 17.46 19.02
C PHE A 10 -13.98 15.94 18.98
N ARG A 11 -15.21 15.47 19.24
CA ARG A 11 -15.57 14.05 19.15
C ARG A 11 -15.41 13.51 17.73
N ASP A 12 -15.86 14.27 16.74
CA ASP A 12 -15.74 13.91 15.33
C ASP A 12 -14.26 13.85 14.90
N LEU A 13 -13.44 14.82 15.34
CA LEU A 13 -12.00 14.80 15.10
C LEU A 13 -11.31 13.60 15.76
N GLN A 14 -11.67 13.28 17.01
CA GLN A 14 -11.10 12.13 17.71
C GLN A 14 -11.44 10.82 16.99
N PHE A 15 -12.69 10.66 16.55
CA PHE A 15 -13.12 9.51 15.76
C PHE A 15 -12.33 9.41 14.44
N LYS A 16 -12.27 10.51 13.67
CA LYS A 16 -11.52 10.60 12.40
C LYS A 16 -10.03 10.28 12.60
N THR A 17 -9.43 10.77 13.68
CA THR A 17 -8.02 10.50 14.03
C THR A 17 -7.78 9.01 14.26
N ASN A 18 -8.63 8.37 15.06
CA ASN A 18 -8.50 6.94 15.37
C ASN A 18 -8.67 6.08 14.11
N GLU A 19 -9.69 6.37 13.30
CA GLU A 19 -9.93 5.66 12.04
C GLU A 19 -8.75 5.83 11.07
N THR A 20 -8.25 7.07 10.94
CA THR A 20 -7.11 7.39 10.07
C THR A 20 -5.86 6.63 10.50
N ARG A 21 -5.55 6.60 11.80
CA ARG A 21 -4.41 5.84 12.34
C ARG A 21 -4.54 4.35 12.05
N MET A 22 -5.73 3.76 12.23
CA MET A 22 -5.96 2.36 11.89
C MET A 22 -5.72 2.08 10.40
N ARG A 23 -6.21 2.94 9.51
CA ARG A 23 -6.00 2.82 8.05
C ARG A 23 -4.51 2.94 7.68
N ILE A 24 -3.77 3.85 8.31
CA ILE A 24 -2.32 4.01 8.09
C ILE A 24 -1.58 2.73 8.51
N VAL A 25 -1.88 2.18 9.70
CA VAL A 25 -1.25 0.94 10.19
C VAL A 25 -1.54 -0.23 9.24
N GLN A 26 -2.77 -0.38 8.78
CA GLN A 26 -3.13 -1.42 7.80
C GLN A 26 -2.41 -1.21 6.46
N GLY A 27 -2.30 0.04 6.00
CA GLY A 27 -1.52 0.42 4.83
C GLY A 27 -0.06 -0.01 4.95
N GLU A 28 0.61 0.29 6.05
CA GLU A 28 2.02 -0.09 6.29
C GLU A 28 2.22 -1.62 6.31
N GLN A 29 1.29 -2.37 6.90
CA GLN A 29 1.32 -3.84 6.84
C GLN A 29 1.21 -4.35 5.40
N ASN A 30 0.27 -3.80 4.62
CA ASN A 30 0.11 -4.14 3.21
C ASN A 30 1.34 -3.74 2.38
N LYS A 31 1.98 -2.61 2.71
CA LYS A 31 3.22 -2.15 2.07
C LYS A 31 4.34 -3.16 2.27
N LYS A 32 4.52 -3.65 3.50
CA LYS A 32 5.51 -4.68 3.83
C LYS A 32 5.30 -5.98 3.03
N VAL A 33 4.05 -6.43 2.90
CA VAL A 33 3.71 -7.64 2.11
C VAL A 33 4.03 -7.44 0.63
N ASN A 34 3.66 -6.30 0.04
CA ASN A 34 3.96 -6.02 -1.37
C ASN A 34 5.47 -5.85 -1.61
N TYR A 35 6.20 -5.25 -0.66
CA TYR A 35 7.66 -5.17 -0.74
C TYR A 35 8.32 -6.55 -0.75
N GLN A 36 7.84 -7.48 0.08
CA GLN A 36 8.31 -8.87 0.05
C GLN A 36 8.00 -9.56 -1.30
N LYS A 37 6.79 -9.41 -1.83
CA LYS A 37 6.40 -9.96 -3.14
C LYS A 37 7.26 -9.42 -4.29
N MET A 38 7.51 -8.11 -4.29
CA MET A 38 8.38 -7.45 -5.25
C MET A 38 9.79 -8.05 -5.21
N ARG A 39 10.39 -8.14 -4.01
CA ARG A 39 11.73 -8.72 -3.83
C ARG A 39 11.83 -10.17 -4.25
N ILE A 40 10.81 -10.98 -3.96
CA ILE A 40 10.76 -12.38 -4.39
C ILE A 40 10.74 -12.45 -5.92
N SER A 41 9.89 -11.66 -6.56
CA SER A 41 9.77 -11.64 -8.03
C SER A 41 11.07 -11.19 -8.70
N GLU A 42 11.70 -10.12 -8.20
CA GLU A 42 12.99 -9.63 -8.69
C GLU A 42 14.12 -10.64 -8.50
N SER A 43 14.17 -11.29 -7.33
CA SER A 43 15.15 -12.34 -7.02
C SER A 43 14.97 -13.56 -7.93
N THR A 44 13.74 -14.04 -8.08
CA THR A 44 13.45 -15.18 -8.97
C THR A 44 13.80 -14.85 -10.41
N LYS A 45 13.47 -13.65 -10.90
CA LYS A 45 13.91 -13.20 -12.23
C LYS A 45 15.42 -13.26 -12.37
N LYS A 46 16.17 -12.70 -11.41
CA LYS A 46 17.64 -12.71 -11.43
C LYS A 46 18.18 -14.14 -11.53
N ASN A 47 17.66 -15.06 -10.72
CA ASN A 47 18.07 -16.46 -10.77
C ASN A 47 17.71 -17.14 -12.10
N LEU A 48 16.61 -16.77 -12.76
CA LEU A 48 16.23 -17.32 -14.07
C LEU A 48 17.19 -16.86 -15.18
N VAL A 49 17.64 -15.59 -15.14
CA VAL A 49 18.54 -15.02 -16.16
C VAL A 49 19.83 -15.82 -16.27
N ASP A 50 20.37 -16.30 -15.15
CA ASP A 50 21.64 -17.03 -15.06
C ASP A 50 21.54 -18.51 -15.52
N LEU A 51 20.35 -19.01 -15.86
CA LEU A 51 20.12 -20.39 -16.32
C LEU A 51 20.14 -20.52 -17.85
N ASP A 52 20.45 -21.71 -18.37
CA ASP A 52 20.45 -22.02 -19.81
C ASP A 52 19.04 -21.92 -20.42
N GLU A 53 18.93 -21.31 -21.60
CA GLU A 53 17.68 -21.11 -22.34
C GLU A 53 17.05 -22.42 -22.84
N ASN A 54 17.84 -23.48 -23.02
CA ASN A 54 17.37 -24.78 -23.51
C ASN A 54 16.67 -25.63 -22.44
N LEU A 55 16.61 -25.16 -21.20
CA LEU A 55 15.94 -25.87 -20.12
C LEU A 55 14.41 -25.80 -20.28
N LYS A 56 13.74 -26.87 -19.84
CA LYS A 56 12.28 -26.89 -19.73
C LYS A 56 11.89 -26.24 -18.40
N TYR A 57 11.09 -25.18 -18.45
CA TYR A 57 10.60 -24.50 -17.27
C TYR A 57 9.19 -24.99 -16.93
N TYR A 58 8.92 -25.23 -15.65
CA TYR A 58 7.60 -25.67 -15.19
C TYR A 58 7.07 -24.73 -14.12
N ARG A 59 5.95 -24.08 -14.39
CA ARG A 59 5.28 -23.17 -13.46
C ARG A 59 4.13 -23.88 -12.75
N SER A 60 4.05 -23.73 -11.43
CA SER A 60 2.89 -24.20 -10.68
C SER A 60 1.64 -23.35 -10.97
N VAL A 61 0.53 -24.02 -11.26
CA VAL A 61 -0.82 -23.44 -11.41
C VAL A 61 -1.77 -24.28 -10.57
N GLY A 62 -2.05 -23.81 -9.34
CA GLY A 62 -2.78 -24.60 -8.35
C GLY A 62 -1.99 -25.86 -7.97
N ARG A 63 -2.53 -27.04 -8.32
CA ARG A 63 -1.88 -28.35 -8.10
C ARG A 63 -1.18 -28.91 -9.37
N MET A 64 -1.27 -28.20 -10.50
CA MET A 64 -0.68 -28.62 -11.77
C MET A 64 0.63 -27.88 -12.05
N PHE A 65 1.44 -28.41 -12.96
CA PHE A 65 2.65 -27.76 -13.47
C PHE A 65 2.51 -27.56 -14.98
N LEU A 66 2.57 -26.30 -15.41
CA LEU A 66 2.50 -25.90 -16.82
C LEU A 66 3.92 -25.78 -17.38
N LEU A 67 4.17 -26.44 -18.51
CA LEU A 67 5.40 -26.24 -19.28
C LEU A 67 5.41 -24.83 -19.89
N THR A 68 6.53 -24.14 -19.74
CA THR A 68 6.75 -22.76 -20.20
C THR A 68 8.20 -22.59 -20.67
N ASP A 69 8.51 -21.43 -21.23
CA ASP A 69 9.85 -21.01 -21.62
C ASP A 69 10.43 -19.95 -20.67
N LYS A 70 11.75 -19.71 -20.79
CA LYS A 70 12.47 -18.72 -19.99
C LYS A 70 11.95 -17.29 -20.21
N PRO A 71 11.76 -16.79 -21.45
CA PRO A 71 11.28 -15.44 -21.69
C PRO A 71 9.91 -15.15 -21.06
N ALA A 72 8.96 -16.10 -21.13
CA ALA A 72 7.64 -15.95 -20.54
C ALA A 72 7.70 -15.87 -19.02
N GLU A 73 8.56 -16.66 -18.37
CA GLU A 73 8.72 -16.61 -16.91
C GLU A 73 9.44 -15.34 -16.43
N ILE A 74 10.43 -14.85 -17.18
CA ILE A 74 11.06 -13.55 -16.93
C ILE A 74 10.01 -12.43 -17.02
N SER A 75 9.24 -12.39 -18.12
CA SER A 75 8.21 -11.37 -18.34
C SER A 75 7.14 -11.40 -17.25
N ARG A 76 6.74 -12.60 -16.80
CA ARG A 76 5.79 -12.77 -15.69
C ARG A 76 6.32 -12.16 -14.39
N HIS A 77 7.55 -12.49 -14.01
CA HIS A 77 8.14 -11.95 -12.78
C HIS A 77 8.38 -10.45 -12.84
N GLU A 78 8.68 -9.89 -14.02
CA GLU A 78 8.74 -8.43 -14.21
C GLU A 78 7.37 -7.77 -14.03
N ALA A 79 6.31 -8.37 -14.57
CA ALA A 79 4.95 -7.89 -14.37
C ALA A 79 4.52 -7.98 -12.88
N GLU A 80 4.84 -9.06 -12.19
CA GLU A 80 4.57 -9.25 -10.75
C GLU A 80 5.31 -8.23 -9.88
N ALA A 81 6.59 -7.97 -10.17
CA ALA A 81 7.38 -6.95 -9.49
C ALA A 81 6.81 -5.55 -9.74
N LYS A 82 6.49 -5.20 -11.00
CA LYS A 82 5.89 -3.92 -11.37
C LYS A 82 4.55 -3.70 -10.65
N GLN A 83 3.66 -4.68 -10.67
CA GLN A 83 2.37 -4.58 -9.99
C GLN A 83 2.54 -4.39 -8.47
N SER A 84 3.51 -5.07 -7.86
CA SER A 84 3.81 -4.91 -6.43
C SER A 84 4.33 -3.51 -6.12
N LYS A 85 5.17 -2.94 -7.00
CA LYS A 85 5.67 -1.57 -6.90
C LYS A 85 4.55 -0.53 -7.02
N GLU A 86 3.67 -0.67 -8.00
CA GLU A 86 2.50 0.21 -8.18
C GLU A 86 1.59 0.21 -6.93
N LYS A 87 1.40 -0.95 -6.29
CA LYS A 87 0.65 -1.07 -5.03
C LYS A 87 1.33 -0.35 -3.88
N ILE A 88 2.67 -0.45 -3.77
CA ILE A 88 3.45 0.26 -2.75
C ILE A 88 3.27 1.78 -2.93
N GLU A 89 3.44 2.29 -4.14
CA GLU A 89 3.28 3.72 -4.46
C GLU A 89 1.84 4.20 -4.18
N ALA A 90 0.83 3.39 -4.48
CA ALA A 90 -0.56 3.72 -4.17
C ALA A 90 -0.83 3.80 -2.66
N ILE A 91 -0.24 2.90 -1.87
CA ILE A 91 -0.34 2.92 -0.40
C ILE A 91 0.34 4.16 0.19
N GLU A 92 1.51 4.55 -0.34
CA GLU A 92 2.21 5.75 0.11
C GLU A 92 1.42 7.02 -0.20
N LYS A 93 0.86 7.14 -1.42
CA LYS A 93 -0.05 8.24 -1.76
C LYS A 93 -1.29 8.28 -0.86
N GLN A 94 -1.85 7.12 -0.53
CA GLN A 94 -3.01 7.03 0.36
C GLN A 94 -2.66 7.47 1.78
N LYS A 95 -1.47 7.11 2.28
CA LYS A 95 -0.97 7.56 3.58
C LYS A 95 -0.81 9.08 3.61
N ASP A 96 -0.15 9.66 2.61
CA ASP A 96 0.03 11.12 2.51
C ASP A 96 -1.33 11.85 2.47
N TYR A 97 -2.31 11.32 1.73
CA TYR A 97 -3.66 11.87 1.66
C TYR A 97 -4.36 11.84 3.03
N LEU A 98 -4.26 10.71 3.73
CA LEU A 98 -4.83 10.52 5.07
C LEU A 98 -4.20 11.47 6.10
N GLU A 99 -2.87 11.64 6.08
CA GLU A 99 -2.15 12.54 6.97
C GLU A 99 -2.52 14.00 6.71
N LYS A 100 -2.57 14.44 5.44
CA LYS A 100 -3.04 15.79 5.07
C LYS A 100 -4.47 16.03 5.55
N GLY A 101 -5.38 15.08 5.32
CA GLY A 101 -6.77 15.19 5.76
C GLY A 101 -6.95 15.23 7.28
N LEU A 102 -5.98 14.74 8.05
CA LEU A 102 -5.95 14.88 9.52
C LEU A 102 -5.48 16.27 9.93
N VAL A 103 -4.39 16.77 9.32
CA VAL A 103 -3.87 18.13 9.57
C VAL A 103 -4.90 19.21 9.23
N GLU A 104 -5.63 19.04 8.13
CA GLU A 104 -6.74 19.93 7.75
C GLU A 104 -7.85 19.92 8.80
N ALA A 105 -8.23 18.74 9.31
CA ALA A 105 -9.27 18.63 10.33
C ALA A 105 -8.86 19.25 11.67
N GLU A 106 -7.59 19.09 12.07
CA GLU A 106 -7.03 19.74 13.26
C GLU A 106 -6.98 21.27 13.10
N THR A 107 -6.62 21.76 11.90
CA THR A 107 -6.58 23.19 11.58
C THR A 107 -7.99 23.80 11.63
N ASN A 108 -8.98 23.15 11.02
CA ASN A 108 -10.37 23.58 11.08
C ASN A 108 -10.90 23.67 12.52
N LEU A 109 -10.56 22.71 13.39
CA LEU A 109 -10.95 22.77 14.80
C LEU A 109 -10.26 23.94 15.52
N ARG A 110 -8.99 24.20 15.24
CA ARG A 110 -8.24 25.34 15.80
C ARG A 110 -8.87 26.67 15.40
N GLU A 111 -9.21 26.82 14.12
CA GLU A 111 -9.89 28.01 13.59
C GLU A 111 -11.28 28.19 14.20
N LEU A 112 -12.05 27.10 14.35
CA LEU A 112 -13.35 27.13 15.03
C LEU A 112 -13.22 27.65 16.47
N ILE A 113 -12.22 27.20 17.23
CA ILE A 113 -11.96 27.67 18.59
C ILE A 113 -11.55 29.16 18.60
N GLN A 114 -10.70 29.59 17.67
CA GLN A 114 -10.24 30.97 17.56
C GLN A 114 -11.36 31.94 17.17
N SER A 115 -12.27 31.53 16.29
CA SER A 115 -13.43 32.35 15.88
C SER A 115 -14.45 32.62 17.00
N ARG A 116 -14.33 31.91 18.13
CA ARG A 116 -15.25 31.98 19.28
C ARG A 116 -14.62 32.65 20.51
N ARG A 117 -13.37 33.12 20.40
CA ARG A 117 -12.71 34.00 21.38
C ARG A 117 -12.90 35.46 20.98
#